data_AF-A0A4R7C653-F1
#
_entry.id   AF-A0A4R7C653-F1
#
_cell.length_a   1.000
_cell.length_b   1.000
_cell.length_c   1.000
_cell.angle_alpha   90.00
_cell.angle_beta   90.00
_cell.angle_gamma   90.00
#
_symmetry.space_group_name_H-M   'P 1'
#
loop_
_entity.id
_entity.type
_entity.pdbx_description
1 polymer ?
#
loop_
_entity_poly.entity_id
_entity_poly.type
_entity_poly.pdbx_seq_one_letter_code
_entity_poly.pdbx_strand_id
1 'polypeptide(L)'
;MLQSWWNLALLATESQHVVCLRLIKLGSGGFEAQEEACLMVSEKVEAGIQTGLAVMMGGSPDRIVSTYRSRVQANVARLSKA
;
A
#
# COMPACT_ATOMS: atom_id res chain seq x y z
N MET A 1 18.60 -12.99 2.31
CA MET A 1 18.87 -12.08 1.17
C MET A 1 17.98 -12.39 -0.03
N LEU A 2 18.08 -13.55 -0.70
CA LEU A 2 17.20 -13.92 -1.83
C LEU A 2 15.68 -13.79 -1.53
N GLN A 3 15.26 -14.18 -0.32
CA GLN A 3 13.87 -14.03 0.13
C GLN A 3 13.40 -12.56 0.17
N SER A 4 14.26 -11.64 0.62
CA SER A 4 13.95 -10.21 0.68
C SER A 4 13.82 -9.62 -0.73
N TRP A 5 14.65 -10.05 -1.68
CA TRP A 5 14.53 -9.66 -3.09
C TRP A 5 13.25 -10.16 -3.74
N TRP A 6 12.83 -11.40 -3.44
CA TRP A 6 11.57 -11.95 -3.94
C TRP A 6 10.35 -11.20 -3.37
N ASN A 7 10.38 -10.89 -2.07
CA ASN A 7 9.36 -10.06 -1.43
C ASN A 7 9.29 -8.66 -2.03
N LEU A 8 10.43 -8.06 -2.36
CA LEU A 8 10.50 -6.76 -3.04
C LEU A 8 9.91 -6.81 -4.46
N ALA A 9 10.21 -7.86 -5.22
CA ALA A 9 9.66 -8.04 -6.57
C ALA A 9 8.12 -8.21 -6.53
N LEU A 10 7.61 -9.05 -5.63
CA LEU A 10 6.18 -9.20 -5.39
C LEU A 10 5.54 -7.88 -4.97
N LEU A 11 6.13 -7.19 -4.01
CA LEU A 11 5.65 -5.89 -3.55
C LEU A 11 5.59 -4.86 -4.69
N ALA A 12 6.60 -4.83 -5.56
CA ALA A 12 6.61 -3.93 -6.72
C ALA A 12 5.46 -4.24 -7.69
N THR A 13 5.21 -5.52 -7.99
CA THR A 13 4.10 -5.93 -8.87
C THR A 13 2.73 -5.64 -8.26
N GLU A 14 2.53 -5.98 -6.98
CA GLU A 14 1.30 -5.71 -6.24
C GLU A 14 1.03 -4.19 -6.15
N SER A 15 2.09 -3.39 -5.96
CA SER A 15 1.99 -1.93 -5.93
C SER A 15 1.59 -1.34 -7.28
N GLN A 16 2.16 -1.82 -8.40
CA GLN A 16 1.76 -1.34 -9.74
C GLN A 16 0.29 -1.64 -10.05
N HIS A 17 -0.22 -2.80 -9.62
CA HIS A 17 -1.62 -3.15 -9.78
C HIS A 17 -2.55 -2.19 -9.01
N VAL A 18 -2.22 -1.89 -7.75
CA VAL A 18 -2.96 -0.92 -6.92
C VAL A 18 -2.94 0.48 -7.53
N VAL A 19 -1.80 0.92 -8.07
CA VAL A 19 -1.69 2.23 -8.74
C VAL A 19 -2.60 2.28 -9.97
N CYS A 20 -2.64 1.22 -10.79
CA CYS A 20 -3.50 1.15 -11.96
C CYS A 20 -4.99 1.28 -11.59
N LEU A 21 -5.48 0.48 -10.63
CA LEU A 21 -6.88 0.52 -10.18
C LEU A 21 -7.29 1.90 -9.67
N ARG A 22 -6.38 2.56 -8.95
CA ARG A 22 -6.60 3.90 -8.40
C ARG A 22 -6.62 4.97 -9.47
N LEU A 23 -5.78 4.88 -10.49
CA LEU A 23 -5.83 5.79 -11.64
C LEU A 23 -7.15 5.65 -12.41
N ILE A 24 -7.66 4.42 -12.55
CA ILE A 24 -8.98 4.18 -13.14
C ILE A 24 -10.08 4.83 -12.29
N LYS A 25 -10.09 4.58 -10.98
CA LYS A 25 -11.12 5.11 -10.06
C LYS A 25 -11.07 6.62 -9.87
N LEU A 26 -9.88 7.22 -9.93
CA LEU A 26 -9.73 8.68 -9.93
C LEU A 26 -10.15 9.29 -11.28
N GLY A 27 -9.82 8.61 -12.38
CA GLY A 27 -10.17 9.03 -13.73
C GLY A 27 -11.67 8.99 -14.03
N SER A 28 -12.44 8.14 -13.35
CA SER A 28 -13.90 8.11 -13.46
C SER A 28 -14.59 9.32 -12.82
N GLY A 29 -13.90 10.09 -11.96
CA GLY A 29 -14.44 11.27 -11.31
C GLY A 29 -15.63 10.98 -10.38
N GLY A 30 -16.32 12.05 -9.96
CA GLY A 30 -17.49 11.94 -9.08
C GLY A 30 -17.15 11.70 -7.60
N PHE A 31 -18.17 11.41 -6.80
CA PHE A 31 -18.06 11.27 -5.34
C PHE A 31 -17.12 10.12 -4.94
N GLU A 32 -17.21 8.97 -5.60
CA GLU A 32 -16.40 7.79 -5.29
C GLU A 32 -14.90 8.02 -5.58
N ALA A 33 -14.57 8.83 -6.60
CA ALA A 33 -13.19 9.22 -6.88
C ALA A 33 -12.63 10.10 -5.76
N GLN A 34 -13.44 11.05 -5.25
CA GLN A 34 -13.04 11.94 -4.16
C GLN A 34 -12.90 11.19 -2.84
N GLU A 35 -13.78 10.23 -2.58
CA GLU A 35 -13.68 9.33 -1.42
C GLU A 35 -12.40 8.49 -1.48
N GLU A 36 -12.08 7.89 -2.63
CA GLU A 36 -10.83 7.12 -2.82
C GLU A 36 -9.59 8.02 -2.67
N ALA A 37 -9.64 9.27 -3.14
CA ALA A 37 -8.55 10.23 -2.94
C ALA A 37 -8.32 10.54 -1.44
N CYS A 38 -9.39 10.67 -0.66
CA CYS A 38 -9.29 10.92 0.79
C CYS A 38 -8.74 9.69 1.53
N LEU A 39 -9.26 8.51 1.22
CA LEU A 39 -8.77 7.22 1.73
C LEU A 39 -7.29 7.01 1.43
N MET A 40 -6.87 7.31 0.20
CA MET A 40 -5.48 7.26 -0.23
C MET A 40 -4.52 8.09 0.64
N VAL A 41 -4.96 9.26 1.10
CA VAL A 41 -4.14 10.15 1.94
C VAL A 41 -4.08 9.60 3.35
N SER A 42 -5.22 9.20 3.91
CA SER A 42 -5.30 8.57 5.24
C SER A 42 -4.41 7.33 5.34
N GLU A 43 -4.44 6.46 4.33
CA GLU A 43 -3.58 5.27 4.28
C GLU A 43 -2.08 5.62 4.23
N LYS A 44 -1.69 6.67 3.48
CA LYS A 44 -0.28 7.12 3.42
C LYS A 44 0.18 7.68 4.76
N VAL A 45 -0.67 8.45 5.44
CA VAL A 45 -0.37 9.01 6.77
C VAL A 45 -0.22 7.88 7.79
N GLU A 46 -1.14 6.92 7.82
CA GLU A 46 -1.11 5.80 8.75
C GLU A 46 0.10 4.87 8.50
N ALA A 47 0.43 4.62 7.23
CA ALA A 47 1.61 3.86 6.86
C ALA A 47 2.91 4.59 7.23
N GLY A 48 2.96 5.91 7.03
CA GLY A 48 4.08 6.76 7.41
C GLY A 48 4.31 6.76 8.92
N ILE A 49 3.25 6.90 9.72
CA ILE A 49 3.32 6.87 11.19
C ILE A 49 3.81 5.50 11.67
N GLN A 50 3.20 4.41 11.20
CA GLN A 50 3.60 3.06 11.64
C GLN A 50 5.03 2.71 11.24
N THR A 51 5.46 3.10 10.03
CA THR A 51 6.84 2.87 9.57
C THR A 51 7.82 3.73 10.34
N GLY A 52 7.50 5.00 10.59
CA GLY A 52 8.31 5.91 11.40
C GLY A 52 8.50 5.39 12.82
N LEU A 53 7.43 4.95 13.47
CA LEU A 53 7.49 4.32 14.80
C LEU A 53 8.33 3.03 14.78
N ALA A 54 8.14 2.17 13.78
CA ALA A 54 8.92 0.94 13.65
C ALA A 54 10.42 1.22 13.47
N VAL A 55 10.78 2.24 12.69
CA VAL A 55 12.18 2.66 12.51
C VAL A 55 12.75 3.25 13.81
N MET A 56 12.02 4.14 14.49
CA MET A 56 12.45 4.72 15.77
C MET A 56 12.66 3.66 16.86
N MET A 57 11.87 2.58 16.84
CA MET A 57 11.96 1.46 17.78
C MET A 57 13.05 0.41 17.42
N GLY A 58 13.88 0.67 16.39
CA GLY A 58 14.92 -0.26 15.95
C GLY A 58 14.39 -1.49 15.20
N GLY A 59 13.21 -1.38 14.57
CA GLY A 59 12.57 -2.47 13.84
C GLY A 59 13.41 -2.97 12.66
N SER A 60 13.53 -4.29 12.54
CA SER A 60 14.24 -4.92 11.42
C SER A 60 13.60 -4.56 10.06
N PRO A 61 14.39 -4.22 9.03
CA PRO A 61 13.90 -3.89 7.69
C PRO A 61 12.98 -4.97 7.09
N ASP A 62 13.27 -6.26 7.32
CA ASP A 62 12.44 -7.35 6.82
C ASP A 62 11.03 -7.33 7.44
N ARG A 63 10.91 -6.94 8.71
CA ARG A 63 9.61 -6.82 9.39
C ARG A 63 8.81 -5.64 8.81
N ILE A 64 9.48 -4.53 8.53
CA ILE A 64 8.86 -3.35 7.89
C ILE A 64 8.29 -3.73 6.51
N VAL A 65 9.09 -4.42 5.68
CA VAL A 65 8.67 -4.88 4.35
C VAL A 65 7.48 -5.84 4.44
N SER A 66 7.49 -6.78 5.40
CA SER A 66 6.37 -7.72 5.58
C SER A 66 5.06 -7.02 5.95
N THR A 67 5.09 -6.04 6.86
CA THR A 67 3.92 -5.26 7.27
C THR A 67 3.39 -4.43 6.11
N TYR A 68 4.28 -3.83 5.31
CA TYR A 68 3.90 -3.04 4.15
C TYR A 68 3.19 -3.91 3.10
N ARG A 69 3.70 -5.12 2.87
CA ARG A 69 3.11 -6.09 1.94
C ARG A 69 1.70 -6.50 2.34
N SER A 70 1.45 -6.78 3.63
CA SER A 70 0.10 -7.10 4.13
C SER A 70 -0.92 -5.98 3.87
N ARG A 71 -0.50 -4.72 4.01
CA ARG A 71 -1.35 -3.56 3.70
C ARG A 71 -1.68 -3.47 2.21
N VAL A 72 -0.70 -3.68 1.34
CA VAL A 72 -0.93 -3.67 -0.12
C VAL A 72 -1.93 -4.77 -0.52
N GLN A 73 -1.82 -5.96 0.06
CA GLN A 73 -2.75 -7.07 -0.21
C GLN A 73 -4.18 -6.77 0.24
N ALA A 74 -4.36 -6.14 1.42
CA ALA A 74 -5.67 -5.69 1.88
C ALA A 74 -6.28 -4.67 0.91
N ASN A 75 -5.46 -3.75 0.38
CA ASN A 75 -5.89 -2.76 -0.61
C ASN A 75 -6.31 -3.39 -1.93
N VAL A 76 -5.56 -4.37 -2.44
CA VAL A 76 -5.95 -5.14 -3.64
C VAL A 76 -7.30 -5.83 -3.42
N ALA A 77 -7.48 -6.50 -2.29
CA ALA A 77 -8.73 -7.22 -2.00
C ALA A 77 -9.95 -6.29 -1.90
N ARG A 78 -9.76 -5.07 -1.36
CA ARG A 78 -10.82 -4.06 -1.27
C ARG A 78 -11.17 -3.48 -2.63
N LEU A 79 -10.15 -3.06 -3.40
CA LEU A 79 -10.33 -2.42 -4.71
C LEU A 79 -10.84 -3.39 -5.77
N SER A 80 -10.55 -4.70 -5.66
CA SER A 80 -11.05 -5.70 -6.62
C SER A 80 -12.50 -6.12 -6.38
N LYS A 81 -13.09 -5.73 -5.24
CA LYS A 81 -14.49 -5.99 -4.88
C LYS A 81 -15.40 -4.78 -5.08
N ALA A 82 -14.82 -3.62 -5.34
CA ALA A 82 -15.51 -2.37 -5.66
C ALA A 82 -15.67 -2.25 -7.18
#